data_AF-A0A952H3X5-F1
#
_entry.id   AF-A0A952H3X5-F1
#
_cell.length_a   1.000
_cell.length_b   1.000
_cell.length_c   1.000
_cell.angle_alpha   90.00
_cell.angle_beta   90.00
_cell.angle_gamma   90.00
#
_symmetry.space_group_name_H-M   'P 1'
#
loop_
_entity.id
_entity.type
_entity.pdbx_description
1 polymer ?
#
loop_
_entity_poly.entity_id
_entity_poly.type
_entity_poly.pdbx_seq_one_letter_code
_entity_poly.pdbx_strand_id
1 'polypeptide(L)'
;MSQSATAVADLDRRLQELHVRTAETPLFNPVFQLGLELSRQLESGELSLDQVESLVAELECEGLRARAARLHRLVSPLDPVANEASLRELAAEEDFSAFAARWQRPLAHVVFTAHPTFLLTRAQTAAVAASASSGDISEQTTCAAPHDRDTITLDTEHEAVMAAMARAQDARDRITGLLFEVAAARWPKRWRSFQPMPVRLASWVGYDMDGRTDIGWATSVR
;
A
#
# COMPACT_ATOMS: atom_id res chain seq x y z
N MET A 1 6.82 35.22 26.85
CA MET A 1 7.84 34.15 26.76
C MET A 1 7.29 33.10 25.82
N SER A 2 7.87 32.93 24.64
CA SER A 2 7.42 31.94 23.67
C SER A 2 7.77 30.57 24.25
N GLN A 3 6.78 29.82 24.75
CA GLN A 3 6.97 28.40 25.05
C GLN A 3 7.36 27.72 23.74
N SER A 4 8.49 27.02 23.74
CA SER A 4 8.87 26.14 22.63
C SER A 4 7.77 25.10 22.50
N ALA A 5 7.14 24.99 21.33
CA ALA A 5 6.15 23.95 21.09
C ALA A 5 6.81 22.58 21.27
N THR A 6 6.22 21.72 22.09
CA THR A 6 6.62 20.31 22.21
C THR A 6 6.45 19.66 20.84
N ALA A 7 7.54 19.13 20.26
CA ALA A 7 7.51 18.38 19.00
C ALA A 7 7.56 16.87 19.26
N VAL A 8 7.17 16.04 18.28
CA VAL A 8 7.26 14.57 18.42
C VAL A 8 8.69 14.12 18.75
N ALA A 9 9.70 14.76 18.15
CA ALA A 9 11.10 14.48 18.44
C ALA A 9 11.49 14.68 19.92
N ASP A 10 10.85 15.62 20.63
CA ASP A 10 11.07 15.81 22.06
C ASP A 10 10.47 14.66 22.88
N LEU A 11 9.30 14.17 22.48
CA LEU A 11 8.65 13.02 23.11
C LEU A 11 9.46 11.73 22.88
N ASP A 12 9.99 11.54 21.67
CA ASP A 12 10.86 10.40 21.35
C ASP A 12 12.14 10.41 22.18
N ARG A 13 12.82 11.57 22.25
CA ARG A 13 14.00 11.75 23.11
C ARG A 13 13.67 11.45 24.56
N ARG A 14 12.55 11.99 25.07
CA ARG A 14 12.11 11.75 26.44
C ARG A 14 11.80 10.27 26.68
N LEU A 15 11.16 9.60 25.72
CA LEU A 15 10.87 8.18 25.80
C LEU A 15 12.16 7.34 25.85
N GLN A 16 13.17 7.70 25.06
CA GLN A 16 14.50 7.05 25.08
C GLN A 16 15.19 7.19 26.44
N GLU A 17 15.15 8.38 27.05
CA GLU A 17 15.67 8.61 28.41
C GLU A 17 14.97 7.72 29.44
N LEU A 18 13.64 7.63 29.37
CA LEU A 18 12.85 6.76 30.25
C LEU A 18 13.16 5.29 30.01
N HIS A 19 13.42 4.90 28.75
CA HIS A 19 13.67 3.51 28.39
C HIS A 19 14.89 2.91 29.11
N VAL A 20 15.94 3.71 29.35
CA VAL A 20 17.15 3.29 30.09
C VAL A 20 16.80 2.74 31.48
N ARG A 21 15.77 3.29 32.14
CA ARG A 21 15.34 2.88 33.49
C ARG A 21 14.69 1.50 33.53
N THR A 22 14.26 0.97 32.38
CA THR A 22 13.71 -0.39 32.27
C THR A 22 14.77 -1.45 32.60
N ALA A 23 16.05 -1.15 32.34
CA ALA A 23 17.16 -2.03 32.70
C ALA A 23 17.35 -2.15 34.23
N GLU A 24 16.99 -1.11 34.97
CA GLU A 24 17.14 -1.04 36.43
C GLU A 24 15.91 -1.57 37.16
N THR A 25 14.73 -1.50 36.53
CA THR A 25 13.45 -1.89 37.14
C THR A 25 12.56 -2.58 36.10
N PRO A 26 12.43 -3.93 36.13
CA PRO A 26 11.62 -4.67 35.17
C PRO A 26 10.13 -4.32 35.14
N LEU A 27 9.62 -3.71 36.23
CA LEU A 27 8.22 -3.24 36.34
C LEU A 27 8.03 -1.81 35.84
N PHE A 28 9.12 -1.09 35.50
CA PHE A 28 9.02 0.27 35.01
C PHE A 28 8.53 0.28 33.57
N ASN A 29 7.45 1.01 33.30
CA ASN A 29 6.88 1.16 31.97
C ASN A 29 7.16 2.59 31.46
N PRO A 30 8.13 2.79 30.55
CA PRO A 30 8.50 4.12 30.06
C PRO A 30 7.36 4.81 29.29
N VAL A 31 6.51 4.06 28.58
CA VAL A 31 5.36 4.61 27.85
C VAL A 31 4.32 5.14 28.83
N PHE A 32 4.02 4.38 29.88
CA PHE A 32 3.08 4.82 30.92
C PHE A 32 3.59 6.05 31.66
N GLN A 33 4.90 6.08 31.97
CA GLN A 33 5.52 7.22 32.61
C GLN A 33 5.45 8.48 31.74
N LEU A 34 5.74 8.39 30.43
CA LEU A 34 5.58 9.51 29.50
C LEU A 34 4.12 9.97 29.42
N GLY A 35 3.17 9.03 29.36
CA GLY A 35 1.74 9.35 29.38
C GLY A 35 1.31 10.11 30.64
N LEU A 36 1.84 9.75 31.81
CA LEU A 36 1.60 10.48 33.06
C LEU A 36 2.22 11.89 33.05
N GLU A 37 3.42 12.04 32.49
CA GLU A 37 4.07 13.35 32.32
C GLU A 37 3.21 14.27 31.43
N LEU A 38 2.72 13.75 30.29
CA LEU A 38 1.82 14.49 29.40
C LEU A 38 0.48 14.81 30.06
N SER A 39 -0.11 13.89 30.82
CA SER A 39 -1.36 14.12 31.57
C SER A 39 -1.23 15.29 32.54
N ARG A 40 -0.11 15.35 33.28
CA ARG A 40 0.14 16.45 34.23
C ARG A 40 0.32 17.78 33.51
N GLN A 41 0.98 17.79 32.36
CA GLN A 41 1.13 19.01 31.55
C GLN A 41 -0.21 19.50 31.00
N LEU A 42 -1.11 18.59 30.61
CA LEU A 42 -2.48 18.92 30.23
C LEU A 42 -3.27 19.50 31.41
N GLU A 43 -3.20 18.85 32.58
CA GLU A 43 -3.89 19.31 33.80
C GLU A 43 -3.41 20.67 34.30
N SER A 44 -2.11 20.95 34.17
CA SER A 44 -1.51 22.23 34.58
C SER A 44 -1.69 23.35 33.54
N GLY A 45 -2.12 23.01 32.32
CA GLY A 45 -2.24 23.94 31.20
C GLY A 45 -0.91 24.28 30.51
N GLU A 46 0.18 23.57 30.84
CA GLU A 46 1.47 23.66 30.14
C GLU A 46 1.40 23.07 28.72
N LEU A 47 0.55 22.07 28.52
CA LEU A 47 0.22 21.49 27.21
C LEU A 47 -1.25 21.75 26.91
N SER A 48 -1.54 22.36 25.76
CA SER A 48 -2.90 22.60 25.26
C SER A 48 -3.39 21.49 24.34
N LEU A 49 -4.70 21.41 24.12
CA LEU A 49 -5.28 20.46 23.17
C LEU A 49 -4.84 20.74 21.73
N ASP A 50 -4.70 22.01 21.33
CA ASP A 50 -4.20 22.40 20.01
C ASP A 50 -2.76 21.90 19.76
N GLN A 51 -1.93 21.89 20.81
CA GLN A 51 -0.58 21.31 20.74
C GLN A 51 -0.63 19.78 20.64
N VAL A 52 -1.56 19.11 21.33
CA VAL A 52 -1.77 17.66 21.18
C VAL A 52 -2.25 17.34 19.75
N GLU A 53 -3.18 18.12 19.20
CA GLU A 53 -3.63 17.97 17.81
C GLU A 53 -2.47 18.11 16.83
N SER A 54 -1.60 19.10 17.04
CA SER A 54 -0.40 19.30 16.23
C SER A 54 0.57 18.11 16.29
N LEU A 55 0.78 17.53 17.48
CA LEU A 55 1.59 16.32 17.67
C LEU A 55 0.99 15.11 16.94
N VAL A 56 -0.34 14.95 16.99
CA VAL A 56 -1.04 13.87 16.28
C VAL A 56 -0.91 14.04 14.76
N ALA A 57 -1.02 15.28 14.26
CA ALA A 57 -0.84 15.57 12.83
C ALA A 57 0.59 15.28 12.35
N GLU A 58 1.60 15.60 13.17
CA GLU A 58 3.01 15.26 12.90
C GLU A 58 3.19 13.73 12.80
N LEU A 59 2.69 12.97 13.79
CA LEU A 59 2.74 11.50 13.79
C LEU A 59 1.97 10.87 12.61
N GLU A 60 0.83 11.45 12.23
CA GLU A 60 0.06 11.01 11.06
C GLU A 60 0.92 11.16 9.79
N CYS A 61 1.50 12.34 9.58
CA CYS A 61 2.36 12.63 8.44
C CYS A 61 3.57 11.68 8.37
N GLU A 62 4.28 11.49 9.48
CA GLU A 62 5.37 10.52 9.58
C GLU A 62 4.90 9.10 9.23
N GLY A 63 3.73 8.71 9.75
CA GLY A 63 3.12 7.42 9.48
C GLY A 63 2.77 7.20 8.00
N LEU A 64 2.27 8.21 7.30
CA LEU A 64 1.96 8.15 5.88
C LEU A 64 3.24 8.05 5.05
N ARG A 65 4.26 8.85 5.37
CA ARG A 65 5.57 8.82 4.70
C ARG A 65 6.29 7.48 4.89
N ALA A 66 6.29 6.95 6.11
CA ALA A 66 6.87 5.64 6.39
C ALA A 66 6.19 4.51 5.59
N ARG A 67 4.86 4.56 5.46
CA ARG A 67 4.08 3.62 4.63
C ARG A 67 4.42 3.74 3.16
N ALA A 68 4.44 4.96 2.61
CA ALA A 68 4.80 5.21 1.21
C ALA A 68 6.24 4.73 0.92
N ALA A 69 7.19 5.03 1.79
CA ALA A 69 8.58 4.59 1.67
C ALA A 69 8.71 3.06 1.69
N ARG A 70 7.99 2.39 2.60
CA ARG A 70 7.97 0.93 2.67
C ARG A 70 7.36 0.33 1.41
N LEU A 71 6.24 0.87 0.94
CA LEU A 71 5.57 0.38 -0.26
C LEU A 71 6.45 0.56 -1.49
N HIS A 72 7.07 1.73 -1.68
CA HIS A 72 8.01 2.01 -2.76
C HIS A 72 9.12 0.95 -2.83
N ARG A 73 9.74 0.60 -1.70
CA ARG A 73 10.77 -0.45 -1.64
C ARG A 73 10.25 -1.84 -2.01
N LEU A 74 9.01 -2.17 -1.63
CA LEU A 74 8.41 -3.48 -1.92
C LEU A 74 8.08 -3.67 -3.40
N VAL A 75 7.69 -2.60 -4.09
CA VAL A 75 7.28 -2.66 -5.50
C VAL A 75 8.39 -2.25 -6.48
N SER A 76 9.55 -1.83 -5.96
CA SER A 76 10.71 -1.50 -6.79
C SER A 76 11.28 -2.76 -7.47
N PRO A 77 11.81 -2.66 -8.70
CA PRO A 77 11.94 -1.44 -9.52
C PRO A 77 10.64 -0.99 -10.19
N LEU A 78 10.46 0.33 -10.31
CA LEU A 78 9.26 0.95 -10.90
C LEU A 78 9.46 1.50 -12.31
N ASP A 79 10.70 1.56 -12.80
CA ASP A 79 10.99 2.01 -14.16
C ASP A 79 10.37 1.05 -15.19
N PRO A 80 9.40 1.50 -16.00
CA PRO A 80 8.77 0.66 -17.00
C PRO A 80 9.76 0.06 -18.01
N VAL A 81 10.81 0.81 -18.39
CA VAL A 81 11.78 0.36 -19.39
C VAL A 81 12.61 -0.80 -18.84
N ALA A 82 13.12 -0.68 -17.62
CA ALA A 82 13.80 -1.77 -16.93
C ALA A 82 12.90 -3.02 -16.77
N ASN A 83 11.64 -2.82 -16.38
CA ASN A 83 10.68 -3.92 -16.21
C ASN A 83 10.40 -4.65 -17.53
N GLU A 84 10.23 -3.91 -18.62
CA GLU A 84 10.06 -4.50 -19.95
C GLU A 84 11.31 -5.24 -20.43
N ALA A 85 12.51 -4.72 -20.15
CA ALA A 85 13.76 -5.42 -20.48
C ALA A 85 13.84 -6.76 -19.76
N SER A 86 13.58 -6.80 -18.44
CA SER A 86 13.54 -8.04 -17.67
C SER A 86 12.48 -9.02 -18.18
N LEU A 87 11.30 -8.52 -18.60
CA LEU A 87 10.28 -9.38 -19.22
C LEU A 87 10.74 -9.99 -20.55
N ARG A 88 11.45 -9.22 -21.40
CA ARG A 88 12.04 -9.73 -22.64
C ARG A 88 13.11 -10.79 -22.37
N GLU A 89 13.92 -10.62 -21.34
CA GLU A 89 14.90 -11.61 -20.90
C GLU A 89 14.24 -12.91 -20.40
N LEU A 90 13.11 -12.80 -19.70
CA LEU A 90 12.34 -13.98 -19.26
C LEU A 90 11.69 -14.73 -20.44
N ALA A 91 11.42 -14.04 -21.54
CA ALA A 91 10.80 -14.53 -22.77
C ALA A 91 11.82 -15.11 -23.78
N ALA A 92 12.87 -15.76 -23.27
CA ALA A 92 14.04 -16.18 -24.04
C ALA A 92 13.96 -17.59 -24.66
N GLU A 93 12.83 -18.30 -24.56
CA GLU A 93 12.69 -19.69 -25.06
C GLU A 93 13.10 -19.80 -26.53
N GLU A 94 14.01 -20.71 -26.90
CA GLU A 94 14.62 -20.78 -28.24
C GLU A 94 13.61 -21.11 -29.36
N ASP A 95 12.66 -22.00 -29.08
CA ASP A 95 11.63 -22.44 -30.03
C ASP A 95 10.22 -21.98 -29.63
N PHE A 96 9.36 -21.84 -30.63
CA PHE A 96 7.99 -21.36 -30.44
C PHE A 96 7.15 -22.29 -29.56
N SER A 97 7.39 -23.61 -29.60
CA SER A 97 6.58 -24.57 -28.83
C SER A 97 6.84 -24.40 -27.34
N ALA A 98 8.11 -24.27 -26.93
CA ALA A 98 8.49 -23.98 -25.55
C ALA A 98 7.95 -22.61 -25.10
N PHE A 99 8.14 -21.58 -25.93
CA PHE A 99 7.61 -20.24 -25.66
C PHE A 99 6.09 -20.26 -25.43
N ALA A 100 5.35 -20.85 -26.37
CA ALA A 100 3.90 -20.93 -26.31
C ALA A 100 3.43 -21.81 -25.14
N ALA A 101 4.15 -22.89 -24.80
CA ALA A 101 3.79 -23.73 -23.65
C ALA A 101 3.89 -22.97 -22.32
N ARG A 102 4.92 -22.12 -22.17
CA ARG A 102 5.10 -21.29 -20.97
C ARG A 102 4.09 -20.17 -20.90
N TRP A 103 3.99 -19.36 -21.95
CA TRP A 103 3.30 -18.07 -21.89
C TRP A 103 1.80 -18.13 -22.22
N GLN A 104 1.28 -19.26 -22.70
CA GLN A 104 -0.16 -19.51 -22.82
C GLN A 104 -0.77 -20.12 -21.55
N ARG A 105 0.05 -20.34 -20.51
CA ARG A 105 -0.39 -20.82 -19.19
C ARG A 105 -0.11 -19.73 -18.16
N PRO A 106 -1.03 -19.50 -17.21
CA PRO A 106 -0.83 -18.46 -16.20
C PRO A 106 0.35 -18.84 -15.32
N LEU A 107 1.33 -17.95 -15.23
CA LEU A 107 2.45 -18.08 -14.28
C LEU A 107 2.00 -17.75 -12.86
N ALA A 108 0.97 -16.92 -12.74
CA ALA A 108 0.34 -16.57 -11.48
C ALA A 108 -1.18 -16.46 -11.61
N HIS A 109 -1.84 -16.81 -10.51
CA HIS A 109 -3.25 -16.53 -10.27
C HIS A 109 -3.30 -15.57 -9.07
N VAL A 110 -3.73 -14.33 -9.33
CA VAL A 110 -3.81 -13.28 -8.30
C VAL A 110 -5.27 -13.10 -7.93
N VAL A 111 -5.58 -13.34 -6.66
CA VAL A 111 -6.91 -13.12 -6.09
C VAL A 111 -6.85 -11.90 -5.18
N PHE A 112 -7.63 -10.88 -5.50
CA PHE A 112 -7.74 -9.68 -4.68
C PHE A 112 -8.79 -9.86 -3.60
N THR A 113 -8.41 -9.64 -2.35
CA THR A 113 -9.28 -9.66 -1.17
C THR A 113 -9.44 -8.26 -0.59
N ALA A 114 -10.43 -8.07 0.28
CA ALA A 114 -10.63 -6.81 0.96
C ALA A 114 -9.45 -6.49 1.89
N HIS A 115 -9.18 -5.21 2.11
CA HIS A 115 -8.16 -4.79 3.05
C HIS A 115 -8.64 -5.06 4.50
N PRO A 116 -7.85 -5.73 5.35
CA PRO A 116 -8.34 -6.19 6.66
C PRO A 116 -8.55 -5.05 7.67
N THR A 117 -7.92 -3.89 7.46
CA THR A 117 -8.01 -2.74 8.37
C THR A 117 -8.12 -1.42 7.60
N PHE A 118 -9.24 -0.71 7.68
CA PHE A 118 -9.44 0.58 7.00
C PHE A 118 -8.83 1.73 7.81
N LEU A 119 -7.51 1.66 8.02
CA LEU A 119 -6.77 2.60 8.85
C LEU A 119 -6.64 3.99 8.21
N LEU A 120 -6.56 4.04 6.89
CA LEU A 120 -6.39 5.26 6.11
C LEU A 120 -7.72 5.67 5.46
N THR A 121 -7.93 6.97 5.30
CA THR A 121 -8.96 7.49 4.42
C THR A 121 -8.65 7.12 2.96
N ARG A 122 -9.63 7.20 2.06
CA ARG A 122 -9.44 7.04 0.61
C ARG A 122 -8.39 8.02 0.10
N ALA A 123 -8.44 9.27 0.57
CA ALA A 123 -7.49 10.31 0.19
C ALA A 123 -6.06 10.00 0.67
N GLN A 124 -5.90 9.57 1.93
CA GLN A 124 -4.60 9.16 2.47
C GLN A 124 -4.06 7.92 1.73
N THR A 125 -4.91 6.94 1.43
CA THR A 125 -4.54 5.76 0.64
C THR A 125 -4.04 6.16 -0.75
N ALA A 126 -4.75 7.08 -1.42
CA ALA A 126 -4.35 7.60 -2.72
C ALA A 126 -3.01 8.35 -2.67
N ALA A 127 -2.81 9.21 -1.66
CA ALA A 127 -1.54 9.93 -1.47
C ALA A 127 -0.37 8.96 -1.24
N VAL A 128 -0.52 7.96 -0.36
CA VAL A 128 0.49 6.93 -0.13
C VAL A 128 0.81 6.15 -1.41
N ALA A 129 -0.21 5.76 -2.18
CA ALA A 129 -0.02 5.04 -3.44
C ALA A 129 0.69 5.89 -4.49
N ALA A 130 0.33 7.18 -4.60
CA ALA A 130 0.97 8.12 -5.51
C ALA A 130 2.46 8.33 -5.14
N SER A 131 2.76 8.64 -3.88
CA SER A 131 4.12 8.79 -3.36
C SER A 131 4.95 7.53 -3.53
N ALA A 132 4.38 6.35 -3.28
CA ALA A 132 5.08 5.09 -3.48
C ALA A 132 5.40 4.82 -4.96
N SER A 133 4.51 5.22 -5.86
CA SER A 133 4.66 5.01 -7.31
C SER A 133 5.63 6.02 -7.95
N SER A 134 5.67 7.26 -7.47
CA SER A 134 6.57 8.30 -7.98
C SER A 134 7.94 8.28 -7.32
N GLY A 135 8.04 7.74 -6.10
CA GLY A 135 9.22 7.88 -5.23
C GLY A 135 9.29 9.22 -4.50
N ASP A 136 8.34 10.13 -4.70
CA ASP A 136 8.26 11.39 -3.96
C ASP A 136 7.52 11.20 -2.63
N ILE A 137 8.30 11.11 -1.55
CA ILE A 137 7.86 10.88 -0.17
C ILE A 137 7.97 12.19 0.65
N SER A 138 7.88 13.34 -0.02
CA SER A 138 7.80 14.65 0.63
C SER A 138 6.48 14.81 1.39
N GLU A 139 6.48 15.74 2.35
CA GLU A 139 5.29 16.05 3.15
C GLU A 139 4.17 16.64 2.29
N GLN A 140 4.52 17.49 1.32
CA GLN A 140 3.58 18.14 0.41
C GLN A 140 2.78 17.13 -0.41
N THR A 141 3.43 16.03 -0.83
CA THR A 141 2.79 14.98 -1.63
C THR A 141 2.09 13.95 -0.75
N THR A 142 2.70 13.57 0.38
CA THR A 142 2.24 12.41 1.17
C THR A 142 1.26 12.79 2.29
N CYS A 143 1.42 13.97 2.89
CA CYS A 143 0.72 14.38 4.12
C CYS A 143 -0.38 15.40 3.89
N ALA A 144 -0.56 15.91 2.67
CA ALA A 144 -1.61 16.88 2.35
C ALA A 144 -3.02 16.28 2.30
N ALA A 145 -3.16 14.96 2.50
CA ALA A 145 -4.44 14.28 2.42
C ALA A 145 -5.32 14.55 3.66
N PRO A 146 -6.63 14.82 3.49
CA PRO A 146 -7.54 15.00 4.60
C PRO A 146 -7.68 13.73 5.47
N HIS A 147 -7.85 13.94 6.77
CA HIS A 147 -7.99 12.90 7.79
C HIS A 147 -9.46 12.53 8.10
N ASP A 148 -10.43 13.20 7.46
CA ASP A 148 -11.85 12.92 7.61
C ASP A 148 -12.19 11.49 7.22
N ARG A 149 -12.82 10.76 8.14
CA ARG A 149 -13.10 9.33 7.98
C ARG A 149 -14.18 9.06 6.94
N ASP A 150 -13.87 8.16 6.02
CA ASP A 150 -14.86 7.58 5.10
C ASP A 150 -15.76 6.59 5.83
N THR A 151 -17.03 6.51 5.40
CA THR A 151 -17.87 5.37 5.75
C THR A 151 -17.46 4.17 4.91
N ILE A 152 -16.98 3.12 5.56
CA ILE A 152 -16.62 1.88 4.89
C ILE A 152 -17.88 1.04 4.69
N THR A 153 -18.18 0.74 3.43
CA THR A 153 -19.26 -0.15 3.01
C THR A 153 -18.72 -1.19 2.05
N LEU A 154 -19.46 -2.28 1.83
CA LEU A 154 -19.09 -3.27 0.82
C LEU A 154 -18.90 -2.64 -0.58
N ASP A 155 -19.72 -1.67 -0.95
CA ASP A 155 -19.57 -0.95 -2.23
C ASP A 155 -18.22 -0.21 -2.28
N THR A 156 -17.79 0.38 -1.16
CA THR A 156 -16.47 1.03 -1.09
C THR A 156 -15.31 0.03 -1.22
N GLU A 157 -15.43 -1.15 -0.62
CA GLU A 157 -14.44 -2.22 -0.75
C GLU A 157 -14.39 -2.72 -2.20
N HIS A 158 -15.56 -2.90 -2.82
CA HIS A 158 -15.69 -3.40 -4.18
C HIS A 158 -15.15 -2.38 -5.20
N GLU A 159 -15.45 -1.09 -5.04
CA GLU A 159 -14.90 -0.03 -5.87
C GLU A 159 -13.36 -0.03 -5.82
N ALA A 160 -12.79 -0.15 -4.61
CA ALA A 160 -11.34 -0.20 -4.42
C ALA A 160 -10.70 -1.41 -5.12
N VAL A 161 -11.33 -2.59 -5.03
CA VAL A 161 -10.81 -3.79 -5.69
C VAL A 161 -10.92 -3.69 -7.21
N MET A 162 -12.00 -3.12 -7.74
CA MET A 162 -12.18 -2.95 -9.18
C MET A 162 -11.15 -1.97 -9.75
N ALA A 163 -10.86 -0.89 -9.03
CA ALA A 163 -9.78 0.02 -9.41
C ALA A 163 -8.40 -0.66 -9.39
N ALA A 164 -8.13 -1.55 -8.42
CA ALA A 164 -6.89 -2.33 -8.39
C ALA A 164 -6.81 -3.34 -9.54
N MET A 165 -7.92 -4.05 -9.82
CA MET A 165 -8.02 -5.01 -10.92
C MET A 165 -7.84 -4.34 -12.28
N ALA A 166 -8.39 -3.14 -12.50
CA ALA A 166 -8.19 -2.39 -13.75
C ALA A 166 -6.70 -2.11 -13.99
N ARG A 167 -5.97 -1.63 -12.99
CA ARG A 167 -4.51 -1.40 -13.08
C ARG A 167 -3.73 -2.69 -13.33
N ALA A 168 -4.16 -3.80 -12.73
CA ALA A 168 -3.55 -5.11 -12.96
C ALA A 168 -3.84 -5.65 -14.36
N GLN A 169 -5.02 -5.36 -14.93
CA GLN A 169 -5.35 -5.65 -16.32
C GLN A 169 -4.46 -4.84 -17.27
N ASP A 170 -4.28 -3.53 -17.04
CA ASP A 170 -3.37 -2.71 -17.83
C ASP A 170 -1.94 -3.28 -17.83
N ALA A 171 -1.45 -3.72 -16.67
CA ALA A 171 -0.13 -4.35 -16.56
C ALA A 171 -0.07 -5.69 -17.33
N ARG A 172 -1.10 -6.54 -17.23
CA ARG A 172 -1.19 -7.80 -17.99
C ARG A 172 -1.23 -7.54 -19.49
N ASP A 173 -1.92 -6.50 -19.93
CA ASP A 173 -2.06 -6.15 -21.34
C ASP A 173 -0.72 -5.65 -21.90
N ARG A 174 0.07 -4.89 -21.12
CA ARG A 174 1.46 -4.54 -21.47
C ARG A 174 2.36 -5.77 -21.61
N ILE A 175 2.30 -6.69 -20.65
CA ILE A 175 3.06 -7.96 -20.71
C ILE A 175 2.65 -8.75 -21.96
N THR A 176 1.36 -8.86 -22.21
CA THR A 176 0.80 -9.55 -23.38
C THR A 176 1.28 -8.93 -24.70
N GLY A 177 1.25 -7.60 -24.80
CA GLY A 177 1.76 -6.87 -25.96
C GLY A 177 3.24 -7.18 -26.24
N LEU A 178 4.08 -7.09 -25.19
CA LEU A 178 5.50 -7.43 -25.28
C LEU A 178 5.73 -8.88 -25.72
N LEU A 179 4.97 -9.84 -25.19
CA LEU A 179 5.08 -11.24 -25.60
C LEU A 179 4.69 -11.44 -27.07
N PHE A 180 3.68 -10.70 -27.56
CA PHE A 180 3.34 -10.71 -28.99
C PHE A 180 4.45 -10.10 -29.85
N GLU A 181 5.08 -9.00 -29.43
CA GLU A 181 6.22 -8.40 -30.13
C GLU A 181 7.37 -9.42 -30.27
N VAL A 182 7.74 -10.08 -29.17
CA VAL A 182 8.76 -11.13 -29.15
C VAL A 182 8.38 -12.28 -30.09
N ALA A 183 7.14 -12.76 -30.00
CA ALA A 183 6.68 -13.86 -30.83
C ALA A 183 6.66 -13.51 -32.33
N ALA A 184 6.21 -12.30 -32.67
CA ALA A 184 6.14 -11.82 -34.04
C ALA A 184 7.53 -11.63 -34.66
N ALA A 185 8.49 -11.12 -33.89
CA ALA A 185 9.87 -10.95 -34.33
C ALA A 185 10.58 -12.29 -34.59
N ARG A 186 10.41 -13.26 -33.68
CA ARG A 186 11.15 -14.54 -33.71
C ARG A 186 10.48 -15.60 -34.58
N TRP A 187 9.15 -15.63 -34.59
CA TRP A 187 8.36 -16.64 -35.32
C TRP A 187 7.24 -15.98 -36.16
N PRO A 188 7.58 -15.18 -37.18
CA PRO A 188 6.64 -14.37 -37.96
C PRO A 188 5.53 -15.17 -38.66
N LYS A 189 5.74 -16.47 -38.89
CA LYS A 189 4.74 -17.38 -39.49
C LYS A 189 3.79 -18.03 -38.48
N ARG A 190 4.10 -17.98 -37.17
CA ARG A 190 3.37 -18.73 -36.12
C ARG A 190 2.75 -17.84 -35.06
N TRP A 191 3.24 -16.63 -34.84
CA TRP A 191 2.81 -15.76 -33.73
C TRP A 191 1.30 -15.51 -33.66
N ARG A 192 0.57 -15.54 -34.78
CA ARG A 192 -0.88 -15.38 -34.80
C ARG A 192 -1.66 -16.52 -34.13
N SER A 193 -1.05 -17.68 -33.95
CA SER A 193 -1.66 -18.79 -33.20
C SER A 193 -1.35 -18.75 -31.70
N PHE A 194 -0.56 -17.79 -31.24
CA PHE A 194 -0.18 -17.63 -29.83
C PHE A 194 -1.32 -16.98 -29.04
N GLN A 195 -1.71 -17.60 -27.93
CA GLN A 195 -2.76 -17.13 -27.03
C GLN A 195 -2.18 -16.81 -25.64
N PRO A 196 -1.47 -15.68 -25.48
CA PRO A 196 -0.81 -15.32 -24.22
C PRO A 196 -1.81 -15.24 -23.08
N MET A 197 -1.45 -15.84 -21.95
CA MET A 197 -2.19 -15.76 -20.70
C MET A 197 -1.19 -15.74 -19.54
N PRO A 198 -0.38 -14.67 -19.39
CA PRO A 198 0.70 -14.64 -18.41
C PRO A 198 0.20 -14.64 -16.97
N VAL A 199 -0.95 -13.99 -16.69
CA VAL A 199 -1.53 -13.85 -15.35
C VAL A 199 -3.05 -13.95 -15.40
N ARG A 200 -3.65 -14.64 -14.43
CA ARG A 200 -5.09 -14.61 -14.15
C ARG A 200 -5.40 -13.76 -12.94
N LEU A 201 -6.48 -13.00 -13.01
CA LEU A 201 -6.93 -12.09 -11.95
C LEU A 201 -8.34 -12.52 -11.52
N ALA A 202 -8.60 -12.48 -10.22
CA ALA A 202 -9.91 -12.72 -9.63
C ALA A 202 -10.09 -11.85 -8.37
N SER A 203 -11.31 -11.75 -7.85
CA SER A 203 -11.57 -11.10 -6.57
C SER A 203 -12.57 -11.88 -5.73
N TRP A 204 -12.42 -11.75 -4.42
CA TRP A 204 -13.37 -12.25 -3.42
C TRP A 204 -14.25 -11.15 -2.83
N VAL A 205 -13.99 -9.87 -3.11
CA VAL A 205 -14.72 -8.75 -2.50
C VAL A 205 -16.14 -8.67 -3.06
N GLY A 206 -17.13 -8.91 -2.19
CA GLY A 206 -18.55 -9.01 -2.56
C GLY A 206 -19.00 -10.43 -2.96
N TYR A 207 -18.10 -11.43 -2.86
CA TYR A 207 -18.37 -12.81 -3.24
C TYR A 207 -18.04 -13.82 -2.12
N ASP A 208 -17.06 -13.52 -1.28
CA ASP A 208 -16.72 -14.32 -0.12
C ASP A 208 -17.66 -13.97 1.05
N MET A 209 -18.58 -14.88 1.36
CA MET A 209 -19.59 -14.73 2.41
C MET A 209 -19.12 -15.27 3.77
N ASP A 210 -17.94 -15.90 3.85
CA ASP A 210 -17.52 -16.55 5.09
C ASP A 210 -17.31 -15.52 6.22
N GLY A 211 -18.04 -15.70 7.32
CA GLY A 211 -17.99 -14.79 8.47
C GLY A 211 -18.53 -13.38 8.26
N ARG A 212 -19.14 -13.05 7.10
CA ARG A 212 -19.68 -11.72 6.78
C ARG A 212 -21.21 -11.71 6.82
N THR A 213 -21.81 -10.80 7.59
CA THR A 213 -23.27 -10.64 7.70
C THR A 213 -23.85 -9.59 6.75
N ASP A 214 -23.01 -8.77 6.14
CA ASP A 214 -23.36 -7.70 5.22
C ASP A 214 -23.33 -8.13 3.74
N ILE A 215 -22.87 -9.35 3.45
CA ILE A 215 -22.84 -9.92 2.09
C ILE A 215 -23.91 -11.00 1.99
N GLY A 216 -25.05 -10.67 1.37
CA GLY A 216 -26.13 -11.61 1.09
C GLY A 216 -25.98 -12.27 -0.28
N TRP A 217 -26.71 -13.36 -0.53
CA TRP A 217 -26.70 -14.06 -1.83
C TRP A 217 -26.99 -13.14 -3.03
N ALA A 218 -27.89 -12.16 -2.85
CA ALA A 218 -28.30 -11.23 -3.90
C ALA A 218 -27.23 -10.16 -4.18
N THR A 219 -26.32 -9.93 -3.23
CA THR A 219 -25.25 -8.95 -3.36
C THR A 219 -24.29 -9.32 -4.50
N SER A 220 -23.95 -10.60 -4.64
CA SER A 220 -23.00 -11.09 -5.65
C SER A 220 -23.52 -11.08 -7.08
N VAL A 221 -24.82 -10.86 -7.29
CA VAL A 221 -25.48 -10.83 -8.61
C VAL A 221 -26.01 -9.45 -9.00
N ARG A 222 -25.85 -8.45 -8.12
CA ARG A 222 -26.14 -7.04 -8.41
C ARG A 222 -25.06 -6.45 -9.30
#